data_AF-A0A1V6FC96-F1
#
_entry.id   AF-A0A1V6FC96-F1
#
_cell.length_a   1.000
_cell.length_b   1.000
_cell.length_c   1.000
_cell.angle_alpha   90.00
_cell.angle_beta   90.00
_cell.angle_gamma   90.00
#
_symmetry.space_group_name_H-M   'P 1'
#
loop_
_entity.id
_entity.type
_entity.pdbx_description
1 polymer ?
#
loop_
_entity_poly.entity_id
_entity_poly.type
_entity_poly.pdbx_seq_one_letter_code
_entity_poly.pdbx_strand_id
1 'polypeptide(L)' 'MDNAQRRMAESEIRLAEAKRAFDAADLAHHQAICSRDADRTAIQLAASRVHNAGCELSRVVGLHILTWDRLHNRGDAA' A
#
# COMPACT_ATOMS: atom_id res chain seq x y z
N MET A 1 -20.59 -7.42 -15.67
CA MET A 1 -19.52 -6.54 -15.15
C MET A 1 -18.55 -6.25 -16.28
N ASP A 2 -18.38 -5.00 -16.66
CA ASP A 2 -17.45 -4.63 -17.74
C ASP A 2 -15.98 -4.77 -17.29
N ASN A 3 -15.04 -4.78 -18.25
CA ASN A 3 -13.62 -4.98 -17.97
C ASN A 3 -13.03 -3.84 -17.11
N ALA A 4 -13.53 -2.61 -17.25
CA ALA A 4 -13.03 -1.46 -16.50
C ALA A 4 -13.48 -1.50 -15.03
N GLN A 5 -14.74 -1.88 -14.77
CA GLN A 5 -15.27 -2.15 -13.42
C GLN A 5 -14.50 -3.29 -12.74
N ARG A 6 -14.16 -4.36 -13.48
CA ARG A 6 -13.34 -5.45 -12.95
C ARG A 6 -11.97 -4.97 -12.47
N ARG A 7 -11.27 -4.22 -13.32
CA ARG A 7 -9.96 -3.65 -12.98
C ARG A 7 -10.03 -2.69 -11.80
N MET A 8 -11.12 -1.94 -11.66
CA MET A 8 -11.32 -1.08 -10.50
C MET A 8 -11.42 -1.91 -9.21
N ALA A 9 -12.30 -2.91 -9.19
CA ALA A 9 -12.47 -3.79 -8.03
C ALA A 9 -11.16 -4.51 -7.66
N GLU A 10 -10.42 -5.02 -8.64
CA GLU A 10 -9.08 -5.62 -8.41
C GLU A 10 -8.09 -4.61 -7.83
N SER A 11 -8.14 -3.35 -8.29
CA SER A 11 -7.28 -2.30 -7.77
C SER A 11 -7.62 -1.91 -6.33
N GLU A 12 -8.90 -1.87 -5.96
CA GLU A 12 -9.34 -1.59 -4.59
C GLU A 12 -8.89 -2.68 -3.62
N ILE A 13 -9.00 -3.95 -4.03
CA ILE A 13 -8.50 -5.10 -3.25
C ILE A 13 -7.01 -4.96 -2.99
N ARG A 14 -6.22 -4.70 -4.04
CA ARG A 14 -4.77 -4.51 -3.92
C ARG A 14 -4.40 -3.33 -3.02
N LEU A 15 -5.13 -2.22 -3.12
CA LEU A 15 -4.93 -1.06 -2.26
C LEU A 15 -5.19 -1.39 -0.79
N ALA A 16 -6.28 -2.10 -0.50
CA ALA A 16 -6.61 -2.54 0.84
C ALA A 16 -5.58 -3.54 1.41
N GLU A 17 -5.06 -4.45 0.58
CA GLU A 17 -3.99 -5.38 0.96
C GLU A 17 -2.67 -4.66 1.25
N ALA A 18 -2.24 -3.75 0.37
CA ALA A 18 -1.03 -2.96 0.57
C ALA A 18 -1.12 -2.09 1.82
N LYS A 19 -2.28 -1.49 2.08
CA LYS A 19 -2.51 -0.70 3.29
C LYS A 19 -2.40 -1.58 4.55
N ARG A 20 -3.06 -2.74 4.56
CA ARG A 20 -2.97 -3.68 5.71
C ARG A 20 -1.54 -4.14 5.97
N ALA A 21 -0.77 -4.41 4.92
CA ALA A 21 0.65 -4.77 5.04
C ALA A 21 1.50 -3.63 5.61
N PHE A 22 1.26 -2.39 5.16
CA PHE A 22 1.93 -1.21 5.70
C PHE A 22 1.58 -1.00 7.18
N ASP A 23 0.30 -1.00 7.54
CA ASP A 23 -0.16 -0.80 8.92
C ASP A 23 0.43 -1.85 9.87
N ALA A 24 0.51 -3.12 9.43
CA ALA A 24 1.12 -4.20 10.21
C ALA A 24 2.64 -4.01 10.38
N ALA A 25 3.33 -3.57 9.34
CA ALA A 25 4.77 -3.27 9.41
C ALA A 25 5.04 -2.08 10.35
N ASP A 26 4.23 -1.02 10.23
CA ASP A 26 4.36 0.20 11.05
C ASP A 26 4.15 -0.12 12.54
N LEU A 27 3.13 -0.91 12.85
CA LEU A 27 2.90 -1.40 14.22
C LEU A 27 4.09 -2.21 14.74
N ALA A 28 4.65 -3.11 13.94
CA ALA A 28 5.81 -3.92 14.35
C ALA A 28 7.06 -3.06 14.58
N HIS A 29 7.27 -2.02 13.77
CA HIS A 29 8.37 -1.07 13.97
C HIS A 29 8.17 -0.21 15.22
N HIS A 30 6.96 0.26 15.47
CA HIS A 30 6.62 0.96 16.70
C HIS A 30 6.88 0.09 17.94
N GLN A 31 6.43 -1.17 17.91
CA GLN A 31 6.70 -2.14 18.98
C GLN A 31 8.20 -2.39 19.18
N ALA A 32 8.98 -2.47 18.10
CA ALA A 32 10.43 -2.62 18.18
C ALA A 32 11.10 -1.40 18.83
N ILE A 33 10.68 -0.17 18.49
CA ILE A 33 11.21 1.06 19.10
C ILE A 33 10.84 1.17 20.58
N CYS A 34 9.63 0.76 20.95
CA CYS A 34 9.14 0.85 22.32
C CYS A 34 9.59 -0.32 23.22
N SER A 35 10.20 -1.36 22.66
CA SER A 35 10.69 -2.50 23.41
C SER A 35 11.97 -2.15 24.17
N ARG A 36 12.03 -2.51 25.45
CA ARG A 36 13.25 -2.35 26.28
C ARG A 36 14.38 -3.29 25.88
N ASP A 37 14.04 -4.39 25.20
CA ASP A 37 14.97 -5.49 24.88
C ASP A 37 15.33 -5.54 23.39
N ALA A 38 14.77 -4.65 22.56
CA ALA A 38 15.09 -4.63 21.14
C ALA A 38 16.50 -4.06 20.93
N ASP A 39 17.37 -4.85 20.28
CA ASP A 39 18.65 -4.34 19.83
C ASP A 39 18.52 -3.45 18.59
N ARG A 40 19.59 -2.72 18.29
CA ARG A 40 19.65 -1.80 17.14
C ARG A 40 19.37 -2.50 15.80
N THR A 41 19.77 -3.75 15.67
CA THR A 41 19.59 -4.53 14.43
C THR A 41 18.11 -4.87 14.22
N ALA A 42 17.39 -5.25 15.28
CA ALA A 42 15.96 -5.52 15.23
C ALA A 42 15.16 -4.27 14.82
N ILE A 43 15.51 -3.11 15.38
CA ILE A 43 14.89 -1.82 15.00
C ILE A 43 15.16 -1.49 13.54
N GLN A 44 16.41 -1.64 13.07
CA GLN A 44 16.78 -1.38 11.67
C GLN A 44 16.06 -2.31 10.69
N LEU A 45 15.93 -3.59 11.04
CA LEU A 45 15.18 -4.56 10.23
C LEU A 45 13.70 -4.18 10.14
N ALA A 46 13.08 -3.80 11.26
CA ALA A 46 11.69 -3.36 11.29
C ALA A 46 11.48 -2.06 10.48
N ALA A 47 12.41 -1.10 10.59
CA ALA A 47 12.39 0.13 9.79
C ALA A 47 12.48 -0.16 8.29
N SER A 48 13.36 -1.08 7.87
CA SER A 48 13.46 -1.50 6.47
C SER A 48 12.17 -2.15 5.95
N ARG A 49 11.51 -2.97 6.78
CA ARG A 49 10.22 -3.57 6.43
C ARG A 49 9.12 -2.52 6.24
N VAL A 50 9.03 -1.53 7.13
CA VAL A 50 8.09 -0.41 6.98
C VAL A 50 8.37 0.38 5.70
N HIS A 51 9.63 0.69 5.42
CA HIS A 51 10.00 1.43 4.22
C HIS A 51 9.59 0.67 2.95
N ASN A 52 9.89 -0.62 2.87
CA ASN A 52 9.52 -1.44 1.71
C ASN A 52 7.99 -1.53 1.53
N ALA A 53 7.25 -1.72 2.63
CA ALA A 53 5.78 -1.73 2.59
C ALA A 53 5.23 -0.36 2.16
N GLY A 54 5.85 0.75 2.59
CA GLY A 54 5.48 2.10 2.20
C GLY A 54 5.71 2.37 0.71
N CYS A 55 6.83 1.90 0.16
CA CYS A 55 7.12 1.97 -1.28
C CYS A 55 6.07 1.19 -2.10
N GLU A 56 5.70 0.00 -1.66
CA GLU A 56 4.67 -0.80 -2.33
C GLU A 56 3.28 -0.14 -2.25
N LEU A 57 2.90 0.38 -1.08
CA LEU A 57 1.65 1.12 -0.90
C LEU A 57 1.59 2.32 -1.84
N SER A 58 2.66 3.11 -1.92
CA SER A 58 2.75 4.27 -2.83
C SER A 58 2.56 3.85 -4.30
N ARG A 59 3.20 2.76 -4.72
CA ARG A 59 3.05 2.21 -6.08
C ARG A 59 1.61 1.81 -6.37
N VAL A 60 0.96 1.12 -5.44
CA VAL A 60 -0.43 0.65 -5.59
C VAL A 60 -1.42 1.82 -5.60
N VAL A 61 -1.22 2.84 -4.76
CA VAL A 61 -2.01 4.08 -4.79
C VAL A 61 -1.92 4.75 -6.16
N GLY A 62 -0.70 4.90 -6.71
CA GLY A 62 -0.51 5.48 -8.04
C GLY A 62 -1.24 4.70 -9.14
N LEU A 63 -1.17 3.36 -9.11
CA LEU A 63 -1.89 2.51 -10.06
C LEU A 63 -3.41 2.59 -9.90
N HIS A 64 -3.89 2.71 -8.67
CA HIS A 64 -5.32 2.88 -8.40
C HIS A 64 -5.85 4.20 -8.96
N ILE A 65 -5.15 5.32 -8.71
CA ILE A 65 -5.50 6.64 -9.26
C ILE A 65 -5.55 6.60 -10.79
N LEU A 66 -4.55 6.00 -11.46
CA LEU A 66 -4.55 5.85 -12.92
C LEU A 66 -5.69 4.97 -13.44
N THR A 67 -6.09 3.95 -12.68
CA THR A 67 -7.22 3.09 -13.04
C THR A 67 -8.54 3.84 -12.90
N TRP A 68 -8.66 4.65 -11.84
CA TRP A 68 -9.80 5.53 -11.60
C TRP A 68 -9.94 6.60 -12.67
N ASP A 69 -8.87 7.33 -12.96
CA ASP A 69 -8.82 8.33 -14.03
C ASP A 69 -9.32 7.77 -15.36
N ARG A 70 -8.83 6.60 -15.77
CA ARG A 70 -9.27 5.93 -17.02
C ARG A 70 -10.72 5.46 -17.02
N LEU A 71 -11.31 5.19 -15.87
CA LEU A 71 -12.73 4.79 -15.78
C LEU A 71 -13.63 6.02 -15.90
N HIS A 72 -13.24 7.13 -15.27
CA HIS A 72 -14.08 8.32 -15.14
C HIS A 72 -13.87 9.35 -16.26
N ASN A 73 -12.68 9.44 -16.85
CA ASN A 73 -12.34 10.46 -17.85
C ASN A 73 -12.36 9.94 -19.30
N ARG A 74 -12.89 8.73 -19.54
CA ARG A 74 -13.15 8.23 -20.91
C ARG A 74 -14.44 8.79 -21.54
N GLY A 75 -15.23 9.56 -20.80
CA GLY A 75 -16.45 10.22 -21.29
C GLY A 75 -16.23 11.53 -22.06
N ASP A 76 -15.06 12.17 -21.92
CA ASP A 76 -14.82 13.54 -22.44
C ASP A 76 -14.02 13.56 -23.75
N ALA A 77 -13.71 12.39 -24.32
CA ALA A 77 -12.86 12.26 -25.51
C ALA A 77 -13.57 11.58 -26.71
N ALA A 78 -14.90 11.71 -26.81
CA ALA A 78 -15.69 11.20 -27.93
C ALA A 78 -16.51 12.32 -28.60
#